data_AF-A0A392NBV7-F1
#
_entry.id   AF-A0A392NBV7-F1
#
_cell.length_a   1.000
_cell.length_b   1.000
_cell.length_c   1.000
_cell.angle_alpha   90.00
_cell.angle_beta   90.00
_cell.angle_gamma   90.00
#
_symmetry.space_group_name_H-M   'P 1'
#
loop_
_entity.id
_entity.type
_entity.pdbx_description
1 polymer ?
#
loop_
_entity_poly.entity_id
_entity_poly.type
_entity_poly.pdbx_seq_one_letter_code
_entity_poly.pdbx_strand_id
1 'polypeptide(L)'
;IHVDVTLADLKHQLSQLNGRLNCHDARRVTDVEYRRPSVCSYDGSIFVTNMKFQNNGDVRTMFSILSQYSTKGLIELDATLLIHTRYMFKLDPSEDL
;
A
#
# COMPACT_ATOMS: atom_id res chain seq x y z
N ILE A 1 -5.59 -20.20 -2.85
CA ILE A 1 -6.36 -19.11 -2.19
C ILE A 1 -6.76 -18.13 -3.30
N HIS A 2 -8.06 -18.01 -3.62
CA HIS A 2 -8.56 -17.01 -4.58
C HIS A 2 -9.36 -15.96 -3.82
N VAL A 3 -8.64 -15.01 -3.25
CA VAL A 3 -9.24 -13.86 -2.60
C VAL A 3 -9.28 -12.77 -3.66
N ASP A 4 -10.47 -12.36 -4.08
CA ASP A 4 -10.65 -11.25 -5.01
C ASP A 4 -10.52 -9.92 -4.26
N VAL A 5 -9.33 -9.67 -3.72
CA VAL A 5 -8.99 -8.40 -3.07
C VAL A 5 -8.49 -7.45 -4.14
N THR A 6 -9.17 -6.31 -4.27
CA THR A 6 -8.72 -5.24 -5.15
C THR A 6 -7.67 -4.38 -4.46
N LEU A 7 -6.90 -3.61 -5.24
CA LEU A 7 -5.96 -2.64 -4.69
C LEU A 7 -6.66 -1.56 -3.87
N ALA A 8 -7.88 -1.19 -4.25
CA ALA A 8 -8.69 -0.23 -3.49
C ALA A 8 -9.07 -0.78 -2.12
N ASP A 9 -9.50 -2.04 -2.05
CA ASP A 9 -9.84 -2.71 -0.79
C ASP A 9 -8.63 -2.78 0.13
N LEU A 10 -7.48 -3.17 -0.42
CA LEU A 10 -6.22 -3.26 0.33
C LEU A 10 -5.83 -1.88 0.92
N LYS A 11 -5.84 -0.82 0.10
CA LYS A 11 -5.54 0.55 0.57
C LYS A 11 -6.53 1.01 1.64
N HIS A 12 -7.81 0.65 1.49
CA HIS A 12 -8.84 1.00 2.46
C HIS A 12 -8.60 0.31 3.80
N GLN A 13 -8.33 -1.00 3.79
CA GLN A 13 -8.02 -1.77 5.00
C GLN A 13 -6.75 -1.27 5.70
N LEU A 14 -5.69 -0.98 4.95
CA LEU A 14 -4.46 -0.40 5.52
C LEU A 14 -4.71 0.99 6.12
N SER A 15 -5.56 1.82 5.50
CA SER A 15 -5.95 3.12 6.06
C SER A 15 -6.74 2.96 7.35
N GLN A 16 -7.67 1.99 7.43
CA GLN A 16 -8.40 1.69 8.66
C GLN A 16 -7.46 1.21 9.77
N LEU A 17 -6.49 0.34 9.45
CA LEU A 17 -5.48 -0.13 10.40
C LEU A 17 -4.64 1.03 10.91
N ASN A 18 -4.21 1.94 10.04
CA ASN A 18 -3.47 3.14 10.44
C ASN A 18 -4.29 4.00 11.41
N GLY A 19 -5.55 4.29 11.11
CA GLY A 19 -6.43 5.05 12.01
C GLY A 19 -6.71 4.34 13.34
N ARG A 20 -6.61 3.01 13.41
CA ARG A 20 -6.76 2.25 14.66
C ARG A 20 -5.48 2.25 15.51
N LEU A 21 -4.32 2.12 14.87
CA LEU A 21 -3.02 2.10 15.54
C LEU A 21 -2.56 3.52 15.93
N ASN A 22 -2.87 4.49 15.08
CA ASN A 22 -2.56 5.90 15.24
C ASN A 22 -3.87 6.68 15.23
N CYS A 23 -4.56 6.72 16.38
CA CYS A 23 -5.93 7.28 16.50
C CYS A 23 -6.08 8.76 16.09
N HIS A 24 -4.98 9.51 16.04
CA HIS A 24 -4.95 10.90 15.57
C HIS A 24 -4.52 11.02 14.09
N ASP A 25 -4.16 9.91 13.45
CA ASP A 25 -3.68 9.87 12.08
C ASP A 25 -4.75 9.27 11.15
N ALA A 26 -5.62 10.14 10.65
CA ALA A 26 -6.63 9.78 9.66
C ALA A 26 -6.10 9.81 8.20
N ARG A 27 -4.76 9.85 7.99
CA ARG A 27 -4.21 9.88 6.64
C ARG A 27 -4.53 8.59 5.90
N ARG A 28 -4.87 8.74 4.63
CA ARG A 28 -5.21 7.63 3.73
C ARG A 28 -3.95 7.13 3.04
N VAL A 29 -3.89 5.82 2.85
CA VAL A 29 -2.84 5.16 2.08
C VAL A 29 -3.03 5.45 0.60
N THR A 30 -2.00 6.01 -0.04
CA THR A 30 -2.01 6.30 -1.49
C THR A 30 -1.26 5.26 -2.30
N ASP A 31 -0.18 4.75 -1.73
CA ASP A 31 0.73 3.83 -2.39
C ASP A 31 1.05 2.69 -1.44
N VAL A 32 1.22 1.51 -2.01
CA VAL A 32 1.58 0.29 -1.29
C VAL A 32 2.69 -0.36 -2.08
N GLU A 33 3.77 -0.70 -1.38
CA GLU A 33 4.89 -1.46 -1.91
C GLU A 33 4.99 -2.78 -1.16
N TYR A 34 5.20 -3.86 -1.90
CA TYR A 34 5.44 -5.18 -1.35
C TYR A 34 6.93 -5.47 -1.36
N ARG A 35 7.48 -5.80 -0.18
CA ARG A 35 8.82 -6.35 -0.04
C ARG A 35 8.78 -7.81 -0.47
N ARG A 36 9.02 -8.02 -1.75
CA ARG A 36 8.98 -9.32 -2.41
C ARG A 36 10.31 -10.05 -2.22
N PRO A 37 10.34 -11.17 -1.47
CA PRO A 37 11.48 -12.07 -1.47
C PRO A 37 11.59 -12.76 -2.84
N SER A 38 12.81 -12.88 -3.33
CA SER A 38 13.16 -13.58 -4.56
C SER A 38 14.41 -14.42 -4.31
N VAL A 39 14.50 -15.55 -4.99
CA VAL A 39 15.65 -16.46 -4.89
C VAL A 39 16.45 -16.36 -6.18
N CYS A 40 17.74 -16.07 -6.06
CA CYS A 40 18.66 -16.07 -7.18
C CYS A 40 18.83 -17.51 -7.69
N SER A 41 18.59 -17.71 -8.98
CA SER A 41 18.66 -19.05 -9.60
C SER A 41 20.09 -19.57 -9.74
N TYR A 42 21.10 -18.70 -9.66
CA TYR A 42 22.50 -19.06 -9.83
C TYR A 42 23.14 -19.59 -8.54
N ASP A 43 22.92 -18.92 -7.40
CA ASP A 43 23.59 -19.24 -6.13
C ASP A 43 22.62 -19.55 -4.97
N GLY A 44 21.30 -19.46 -5.20
CA GLY A 44 20.28 -19.73 -4.17
C GLY A 44 20.15 -18.63 -3.11
N SER A 45 20.83 -17.50 -3.28
CA SER A 45 20.72 -16.36 -2.37
C SER A 45 19.31 -15.78 -2.38
N ILE A 46 18.81 -15.36 -1.21
CA ILE A 46 17.52 -14.68 -1.08
C ILE A 46 17.77 -13.18 -1.07
N PHE A 47 17.13 -12.46 -1.97
CA PHE A 47 17.14 -11.00 -1.99
C PHE A 47 15.71 -10.47 -1.94
N VAL A 48 15.55 -9.27 -1.40
CA VAL A 48 14.26 -8.60 -1.32
C VAL A 48 14.22 -7.52 -2.39
N THR A 49 13.13 -7.50 -3.15
CA THR A 49 12.83 -6.47 -4.14
C THR A 49 11.55 -5.74 -3.74
N ASN A 50 11.44 -4.47 -4.08
CA ASN A 50 10.20 -3.73 -3.84
C ASN A 50 9.33 -3.77 -5.08
N MET A 51 8.06 -4.15 -4.90
CA MET A 51 7.05 -4.15 -5.94
C MET A 51 5.96 -3.14 -5.57
N LYS A 52 5.93 -2.01 -6.27
CA LYS A 52 4.87 -1.01 -6.12
C LYS A 52 3.58 -1.47 -6.80
N PHE A 53 2.46 -1.44 -6.08
CA PHE A 53 1.17 -1.83 -6.64
C PHE A 53 0.57 -0.71 -7.48
N GLN A 54 0.43 -0.97 -8.78
CA GLN A 54 -0.18 -0.08 -9.76
C GLN A 54 -1.62 -0.50 -10.08
N ASN A 55 -1.92 -1.80 -10.00
CA ASN A 55 -3.22 -2.35 -10.37
C ASN A 55 -3.60 -3.61 -9.56
N ASN A 56 -4.81 -4.12 -9.78
CA ASN A 56 -5.32 -5.33 -9.10
C ASN A 56 -4.53 -6.60 -9.48
N GLY A 57 -3.92 -6.65 -10.66
CA GLY A 57 -3.05 -7.74 -11.10
C GLY A 57 -1.79 -7.84 -10.24
N ASP A 58 -1.25 -6.71 -9.79
CA ASP A 58 -0.08 -6.69 -8.89
C ASP A 58 -0.43 -7.28 -7.51
N VAL A 59 -1.61 -6.95 -6.99
CA VAL A 59 -2.13 -7.50 -5.74
C VAL A 59 -2.33 -9.02 -5.86
N ARG A 60 -2.91 -9.47 -6.97
CA ARG A 60 -3.06 -10.91 -7.26
C ARG A 60 -1.70 -11.61 -7.39
N THR A 61 -0.72 -10.93 -7.96
CA THR A 61 0.65 -11.44 -8.08
C THR A 61 1.30 -11.62 -6.71
N MET A 62 1.16 -10.64 -5.80
CA MET A 62 1.60 -10.77 -4.41
C MET A 62 0.98 -12.00 -3.74
N PHE A 63 -0.35 -12.19 -3.81
CA PHE A 63 -1.00 -13.35 -3.20
C PHE A 63 -0.53 -14.68 -3.83
N SER A 64 -0.23 -14.67 -5.13
CA SER A 64 0.31 -15.84 -5.83
C SER A 64 1.72 -16.19 -5.36
N ILE A 65 2.59 -15.18 -5.19
CA ILE A 65 3.94 -15.33 -4.64
C ILE A 65 3.85 -15.84 -3.20
N LEU A 66 3.03 -15.20 -2.36
CA LEU A 66 2.82 -15.63 -0.99
C LEU A 66 2.37 -17.10 -0.91
N SER A 67 1.44 -17.51 -1.76
CA SER A 67 0.97 -18.90 -1.80
C SER A 67 2.10 -19.90 -2.12
N GLN A 68 3.14 -19.48 -2.85
CA GLN A 68 4.31 -20.32 -3.15
C GLN A 68 5.27 -20.40 -1.96
N TYR A 69 5.37 -19.32 -1.17
CA TYR A 69 6.28 -19.21 -0.02
C TYR A 69 5.58 -19.37 1.34
N SER A 70 4.32 -19.83 1.36
CA SER A 70 3.41 -19.80 2.52
C SER A 70 3.89 -20.60 3.75
N THR A 71 5.03 -21.28 3.68
CA THR A 71 5.71 -21.95 4.79
C THR A 71 6.79 -21.09 5.48
N LYS A 72 7.08 -19.87 5.00
CA LYS A 72 8.32 -19.14 5.37
C LYS A 72 8.19 -17.76 6.05
N GLY A 73 6.99 -17.28 6.40
CA GLY A 73 6.85 -16.13 7.30
C GLY A 73 5.85 -15.05 6.88
N LEU A 74 5.88 -13.92 7.61
CA LEU A 74 4.97 -12.78 7.48
C LEU A 74 5.16 -12.03 6.15
N ILE A 75 4.09 -11.39 5.69
CA ILE A 75 4.09 -10.48 4.53
C ILE A 75 4.54 -9.10 5.01
N GLU A 76 5.52 -8.49 4.35
CA GLU A 76 5.93 -7.11 4.60
C GLU A 76 5.40 -6.18 3.50
N LEU A 77 4.63 -5.18 3.91
CA LEU A 77 4.10 -4.11 3.06
C LEU A 77 4.53 -2.76 3.61
N ASP A 78 5.05 -1.90 2.74
CA ASP A 78 5.32 -0.50 3.05
C ASP A 78 4.21 0.37 2.44
N ALA A 79 3.64 1.27 3.23
CA ALA A 79 2.51 2.11 2.81
C ALA A 79 2.87 3.60 2.88
N THR A 80 2.58 4.33 1.81
CA THR A 80 2.71 5.79 1.79
C THR A 80 1.38 6.44 2.19
N LEU A 81 1.45 7.37 3.15
CA LEU A 81 0.29 8.12 3.65
C LEU A 81 0.27 9.52 3.05
N LEU A 82 -0.84 9.93 2.44
CA LEU A 82 -0.99 11.31 1.97
C LEU A 82 -1.20 12.24 3.16
N ILE A 83 -0.42 13.31 3.23
CA ILE A 83 -0.77 14.48 4.04
C ILE A 83 -1.81 15.27 3.23
N HIS A 84 -3.05 15.32 3.70
CA HIS A 84 -4.06 16.19 3.10
C HIS A 84 -3.82 17.62 3.60
N THR A 85 -3.06 18.44 2.89
CA THR A 85 -3.06 19.88 3.14
C THR A 85 -4.41 20.44 2.69
N ARG A 86 -5.28 20.84 3.63
CA ARG A 86 -6.48 21.62 3.29
C ARG A 86 -6.03 23.01 2.81
N TYR A 87 -6.01 23.26 1.52
CA TYR A 87 -6.02 24.64 1.02
C TYR A 87 -7.47 25.15 1.10
N MET A 88 -7.76 25.98 2.10
CA MET A 88 -8.96 26.83 2.09
C MET A 88 -8.62 28.09 1.28
N PHE A 89 -9.04 28.14 0.01
CA PHE A 89 -9.11 29.41 -0.70
C PHE A 89 -10.31 30.19 -0.15
N LYS A 90 -10.04 31.19 0.68
CA LYS A 90 -11.04 32.20 1.02
C LYS A 90 -11.05 33.16 -0.17
N LEU A 91 -12.11 33.12 -0.98
CA LEU A 91 -12.36 34.18 -1.95
C LEU A 91 -12.76 35.41 -1.14
N ASP A 92 -11.83 36.34 -0.96
CA ASP A 92 -12.19 37.69 -0.54
C ASP A 92 -13.03 38.30 -1.69
N PRO A 93 -14.30 38.69 -1.46
CA PRO A 93 -15.01 39.48 -2.44
C PRO A 93 -14.26 40.81 -2.55
N SER A 94 -13.56 40.99 -3.65
CA SER A 94 -12.96 42.25 -4.08
C SER A 94 -13.98 43.37 -3.89
N GLU A 95 -13.55 44.47 -3.28
CA GLU A 95 -14.30 45.73 -3.24
C GLU A 95 -14.67 46.11 -4.68
N ASP A 96 -15.97 46.04 -5.00
CA ASP A 96 -16.54 46.69 -6.17
C ASP A 96 -16.67 48.19 -5.81
N LEU A 97 -16.06 48.99 -6.68
CA LEU A 97 -15.80 50.43 -6.60
C LEU A 97 -17.07 51.27 -6.48
#